data_AF-A0A0E0H805-F1
#
_entry.id   AF-A0A0E0H805-F1
#
_cell.length_a   1.000
_cell.length_b   1.000
_cell.length_c   1.000
_cell.angle_alpha   90.00
_cell.angle_beta   90.00
_cell.angle_gamma   90.00
#
_symmetry.space_group_name_H-M   'P 1'
#
loop_
_entity.id
_entity.type
_entity.pdbx_description
1 polymer ?
#
loop_
_entity_poly.entity_id
_entity_poly.type
_entity_poly.pdbx_seq_one_letter_code
_entity_poly.pdbx_strand_id
1 'polypeptide(L)'
;MAASDSDSDADAAAAAAASLLPAPIHLLPPDALHNVLLRLPLRDAVVCRPVSRLFHETLSHNFLALLPSLRLLLLRHPRPDGGGCLHAFDPDRRHWLRLPFSAFLPNQSFSPVASSPSLLYLWLESPSPSPPSLPSSSSSTASTAHPPKSLAVCNPFAGTYSFLPPLGSAWARHGTVLAGPGGVVLVLTELAALSYTPSGSGKWMKHPLSLPSKPRSPILASGAAAVFALCDVGTPWRSQWKLFSCPLSMLTGGWAPVERSAWGDVFEILKRPRLLAGAGGRRVLMIGGLRSSFAIDAPCSTVLILRLDLATMEWDEAGRMPPNMYRCFTGLCEAAAQGNAMPTAVAGGNNKVKVFGGDGKVWFAGKRVRGKLAMWEEDELGNSGGKWDWVDGVPGYSDGVYRGFVFDGGFTAMP
;
A
#
# COMPACT_ATOMS: atom_id res chain seq x y z
N MET A 1 -6.04 61.60 -49.31
CA MET A 1 -5.50 60.31 -48.82
C MET A 1 -5.38 60.42 -47.30
N ALA A 2 -6.48 60.17 -46.59
CA ALA A 2 -6.54 60.11 -45.13
C ALA A 2 -7.91 59.57 -44.71
N ALA A 3 -7.97 58.26 -44.42
CA ALA A 3 -9.02 57.60 -43.64
C ALA A 3 -8.65 56.11 -43.54
N SER A 4 -8.02 55.67 -42.44
CA SER A 4 -7.94 54.24 -42.08
C SER A 4 -7.34 53.92 -40.70
N ASP A 5 -7.51 54.73 -39.65
CA ASP A 5 -6.92 54.44 -38.32
C ASP A 5 -7.93 54.39 -37.15
N SER A 6 -9.24 54.42 -37.41
CA SER A 6 -10.24 54.47 -36.31
C SER A 6 -10.74 53.11 -35.81
N ASP A 7 -10.49 52.02 -36.52
CA ASP A 7 -11.05 50.69 -36.15
C ASP A 7 -10.13 49.87 -35.22
N SER A 8 -8.82 50.14 -35.19
CA SER A 8 -7.88 49.38 -34.34
C SER A 8 -7.98 49.76 -32.85
N ASP A 9 -8.31 51.01 -32.55
CA ASP A 9 -8.44 51.49 -31.16
C ASP A 9 -9.77 51.05 -30.52
N ALA A 10 -10.83 50.86 -31.32
CA ALA A 10 -12.12 50.38 -30.83
C ALA A 10 -12.08 48.91 -30.39
N ASP A 11 -11.37 48.05 -31.13
CA ASP A 11 -11.17 46.64 -30.77
C ASP A 11 -10.23 46.48 -29.56
N ALA A 12 -9.20 47.33 -29.45
CA ALA A 12 -8.32 47.36 -28.28
C ALA A 12 -9.04 47.84 -27.01
N ALA A 13 -9.92 48.85 -27.14
CA ALA A 13 -10.75 49.34 -26.05
C ALA A 13 -11.84 48.33 -25.64
N ALA A 14 -12.44 47.60 -26.59
CA ALA A 14 -13.41 46.54 -26.31
C ALA A 14 -12.75 45.33 -25.63
N ALA A 15 -11.53 44.95 -26.03
CA ALA A 15 -10.75 43.91 -25.36
C ALA A 15 -10.30 44.32 -23.94
N ALA A 16 -9.95 45.59 -23.74
CA ALA A 16 -9.64 46.14 -22.42
C ALA A 16 -10.90 46.24 -21.53
N ALA A 17 -12.07 46.57 -22.10
CA ALA A 17 -13.35 46.60 -21.39
C ALA A 17 -13.82 45.19 -20.98
N ALA A 18 -13.55 44.17 -21.80
CA ALA A 18 -13.83 42.77 -21.46
C ALA A 18 -12.98 42.25 -20.28
N SER A 19 -11.80 42.84 -20.03
CA SER A 19 -10.96 42.49 -18.88
C SER A 19 -11.42 43.06 -17.53
N LEU A 20 -12.44 43.94 -17.53
CA LEU A 20 -13.00 44.56 -16.32
C LEU A 20 -14.18 43.78 -15.73
N LEU A 21 -14.71 42.77 -16.45
CA LEU A 21 -15.77 41.94 -15.93
C LEU A 21 -15.18 40.86 -15.02
N PRO A 22 -15.64 40.74 -13.75
CA PRO A 22 -15.19 39.67 -12.87
C PRO A 22 -15.48 38.32 -13.54
N ALA A 23 -14.49 37.43 -13.55
CA ALA A 23 -14.64 36.12 -14.16
C ALA A 23 -15.92 35.45 -13.64
N PRO A 24 -16.70 34.73 -14.48
CA PRO A 24 -18.04 34.24 -14.11
C PRO A 24 -18.10 33.44 -12.80
N ILE A 25 -16.98 32.80 -12.42
CA ILE A 25 -16.86 32.07 -11.16
C ILE A 25 -17.01 32.95 -9.92
N HIS A 26 -16.63 34.23 -9.99
CA HIS A 26 -16.78 35.20 -8.90
C HIS A 26 -18.23 35.71 -8.75
N LEU A 27 -19.08 35.45 -9.74
CA LEU A 27 -20.50 35.80 -9.72
C LEU A 27 -21.37 34.70 -9.11
N LEU A 28 -20.80 33.51 -8.88
CA LEU A 28 -21.54 32.40 -8.27
C LEU A 28 -21.80 32.68 -6.79
N PRO A 29 -23.03 32.44 -6.29
CA PRO A 29 -23.28 32.41 -4.86
C PRO A 29 -22.35 31.42 -4.14
N PRO A 30 -21.88 31.71 -2.92
CA PRO A 30 -20.97 30.82 -2.19
C PRO A 30 -21.47 29.38 -2.11
N ASP A 31 -22.76 29.17 -1.84
CA ASP A 31 -23.34 27.82 -1.73
C ASP A 31 -23.34 27.07 -3.07
N ALA A 32 -23.57 27.77 -4.18
CA ALA A 32 -23.51 27.18 -5.50
C ALA A 32 -22.08 26.74 -5.84
N LEU A 33 -21.09 27.58 -5.50
CA LEU A 33 -19.67 27.25 -5.67
C LEU A 33 -19.29 26.03 -4.80
N HIS A 34 -19.68 26.00 -3.53
CA HIS A 34 -19.42 24.87 -2.64
C HIS A 34 -20.03 23.57 -3.18
N ASN A 35 -21.28 23.60 -3.62
CA ASN A 35 -21.96 22.44 -4.19
C ASN A 35 -21.28 21.89 -5.46
N VAL A 36 -20.76 22.78 -6.30
CA VAL A 36 -19.96 22.37 -7.47
C VAL A 36 -18.65 21.73 -7.04
N LEU A 37 -17.93 22.36 -6.11
CA LEU A 37 -16.64 21.89 -5.63
C LEU A 37 -16.73 20.56 -4.86
N LEU A 38 -17.85 20.29 -4.17
CA LEU A 38 -18.09 19.01 -3.46
C LEU A 38 -18.19 17.82 -4.41
N ARG A 39 -18.42 18.06 -5.70
CA ARG A 39 -18.46 17.01 -6.73
C ARG A 39 -17.08 16.72 -7.34
N LEU A 40 -16.06 17.49 -6.98
CA LEU A 40 -14.71 17.26 -7.49
C LEU A 40 -14.07 16.06 -6.79
N PRO A 41 -13.37 15.19 -7.53
CA PRO A 41 -12.44 14.25 -6.93
C PRO A 41 -11.39 15.00 -6.10
N LEU A 42 -11.03 14.45 -4.94
CA LEU A 42 -10.06 15.09 -4.04
C LEU A 42 -8.76 15.50 -4.73
N ARG A 43 -8.27 14.65 -5.64
CA ARG A 43 -7.10 14.93 -6.48
C ARG A 43 -7.23 16.26 -7.24
N ASP A 44 -8.36 16.48 -7.89
CA ASP A 44 -8.56 17.68 -8.70
C ASP A 44 -8.75 18.90 -7.81
N ALA A 45 -9.44 18.77 -6.67
CA ALA A 45 -9.55 19.84 -5.69
C ALA A 45 -8.16 20.29 -5.18
N VAL A 46 -7.27 19.34 -4.84
CA VAL A 46 -5.90 19.67 -4.40
C VAL A 46 -5.10 20.38 -5.49
N VAL A 47 -5.22 19.94 -6.75
CA VAL A 47 -4.53 20.56 -7.90
C VAL A 47 -5.09 21.94 -8.25
N CYS A 48 -6.39 22.17 -8.06
CA CYS A 48 -7.03 23.46 -8.32
C CYS A 48 -6.70 24.53 -7.26
N ARG A 49 -6.40 24.11 -6.02
CA ARG A 49 -6.15 25.01 -4.90
C ARG A 49 -5.10 26.11 -5.16
N PRO A 50 -3.94 25.85 -5.79
CA PRO A 50 -2.97 26.90 -6.11
C PRO A 50 -3.31 27.75 -7.36
N VAL A 51 -4.38 27.43 -8.10
CA VAL A 51 -4.69 28.10 -9.39
C VAL A 51 -5.24 29.52 -9.18
N SER A 52 -5.99 29.76 -8.10
CA SER A 52 -6.54 31.07 -7.79
C SER A 52 -6.73 31.27 -6.29
N ARG A 53 -6.77 32.54 -5.86
CA ARG A 53 -7.05 32.89 -4.47
C ARG A 53 -8.43 32.40 -4.01
N LEU A 54 -9.44 32.50 -4.88
CA LEU A 54 -10.80 32.00 -4.61
C LEU A 54 -10.78 30.49 -4.30
N PHE A 55 -10.11 29.68 -5.13
CA PHE A 55 -9.99 28.25 -4.87
C PHE A 55 -9.15 27.96 -3.64
N HIS A 56 -8.09 28.71 -3.39
CA HIS A 56 -7.27 28.55 -2.20
C HIS A 56 -8.08 28.75 -0.91
N GLU A 57 -8.91 29.79 -0.86
CA GLU A 57 -9.76 30.12 0.28
C GLU A 57 -10.95 29.16 0.42
N THR A 58 -11.60 28.80 -0.69
CA THR A 58 -12.78 27.91 -0.67
C THR A 58 -12.39 26.45 -0.37
N LEU A 59 -11.32 25.95 -0.98
CA LEU A 59 -10.79 24.59 -0.76
C LEU A 59 -9.90 24.53 0.48
N SER A 60 -10.45 25.00 1.60
CA SER A 60 -9.85 24.90 2.93
C SER A 60 -9.65 23.44 3.36
N HIS A 61 -8.84 23.20 4.40
CA HIS A 61 -8.63 21.83 4.90
C HIS A 61 -9.94 21.18 5.36
N ASN A 62 -10.82 21.96 6.01
CA ASN A 62 -12.12 21.47 6.44
C ASN A 62 -13.01 21.09 5.26
N PHE A 63 -12.96 21.87 4.17
CA PHE A 63 -13.69 21.53 2.94
C PHE A 63 -13.14 20.26 2.28
N LEU A 64 -11.80 20.16 2.17
CA LEU A 64 -11.15 18.99 1.58
C LEU A 64 -11.41 17.70 2.38
N ALA A 65 -11.64 17.82 3.69
CA ALA A 65 -12.03 16.69 4.54
C ALA A 65 -13.46 16.18 4.27
N LEU A 66 -14.30 16.95 3.59
CA LEU A 66 -15.64 16.53 3.15
C LEU A 66 -15.61 15.77 1.83
N LEU A 67 -14.52 15.88 1.06
CA LEU A 67 -14.40 15.19 -0.22
C LEU A 67 -14.09 13.69 0.00
N PRO A 68 -14.55 12.82 -0.92
CA PRO A 68 -14.19 11.41 -0.88
C PRO A 68 -12.67 11.22 -0.89
N SER A 69 -12.20 10.27 -0.12
CA SER A 69 -10.78 9.94 -0.04
C SER A 69 -10.25 9.41 -1.38
N LEU A 70 -8.98 9.71 -1.64
CA LEU A 70 -8.27 9.27 -2.83
C LEU A 70 -7.58 7.94 -2.56
N ARG A 71 -8.11 6.88 -3.17
CA ARG A 71 -7.60 5.53 -3.00
C ARG A 71 -6.44 5.25 -3.95
N LEU A 72 -5.26 5.03 -3.38
CA LEU A 72 -4.00 4.85 -4.11
C LEU A 72 -3.34 3.52 -3.77
N LEU A 73 -2.60 2.96 -4.73
CA LEU A 73 -1.59 1.94 -4.44
C LEU A 73 -0.24 2.61 -4.23
N LEU A 74 0.30 2.55 -3.02
CA LEU A 74 1.65 3.05 -2.74
C LEU A 74 2.69 1.97 -3.02
N LEU A 75 3.74 2.32 -3.76
CA LEU A 75 4.87 1.43 -4.01
C LEU A 75 6.02 1.71 -3.05
N ARG A 76 6.42 0.67 -2.32
CA ARG A 76 7.67 0.65 -1.58
C ARG A 76 8.80 0.24 -2.52
N HIS A 77 9.62 1.20 -2.91
CA HIS A 77 10.80 0.94 -3.73
C HIS A 77 11.85 0.15 -2.91
N PRO A 78 12.53 -0.86 -3.49
CA PRO A 78 13.53 -1.66 -2.79
C PRO A 78 14.80 -0.86 -2.44
N ARG A 79 15.04 0.25 -3.13
CA ARG A 79 16.06 1.25 -2.78
C ARG A 79 15.34 2.57 -2.51
N PRO A 80 15.55 3.27 -1.39
CA PRO A 80 15.03 4.63 -1.27
C PRO A 80 15.73 5.46 -2.35
N ASP A 81 15.02 5.80 -3.42
CA ASP A 81 15.53 6.79 -4.36
C ASP A 81 15.59 8.09 -3.56
N GLY A 82 16.78 8.67 -3.43
CA GLY A 82 17.10 9.80 -2.54
C GLY A 82 16.39 11.12 -2.87
N GLY A 83 15.23 11.07 -3.52
CA GLY A 83 14.44 12.21 -3.95
C GLY A 83 13.22 12.53 -3.07
N GLY A 84 13.10 11.93 -1.88
CA GLY A 84 12.05 12.28 -0.92
C GLY A 84 10.63 12.13 -1.45
N CYS A 85 10.40 11.25 -2.43
CA CYS A 85 9.12 11.05 -3.09
C CYS A 85 8.65 9.60 -2.97
N LEU A 86 7.34 9.38 -2.89
CA LEU A 86 6.72 8.08 -2.94
C LEU A 86 5.95 7.91 -4.24
N HIS A 87 6.13 6.78 -4.92
CA HIS A 87 5.33 6.44 -6.09
C HIS A 87 3.98 5.89 -5.67
N ALA A 88 2.92 6.41 -6.28
CA ALA A 88 1.56 5.98 -6.07
C ALA A 88 0.89 5.69 -7.42
N PHE A 89 -0.01 4.72 -7.49
CA PHE A 89 -0.87 4.50 -8.64
C PHE A 89 -2.30 4.83 -8.26
N ASP A 90 -2.94 5.65 -9.08
CA ASP A 90 -4.37 5.94 -9.02
C ASP A 90 -5.10 4.93 -9.92
N PRO A 91 -5.85 3.97 -9.34
CA PRO A 91 -6.55 2.94 -10.11
C PRO A 91 -7.69 3.50 -10.97
N ASP A 92 -8.33 4.58 -10.54
CA ASP A 92 -9.52 5.12 -11.20
C ASP A 92 -9.14 5.82 -12.51
N ARG A 93 -8.00 6.51 -12.49
CA ARG A 93 -7.43 7.17 -13.69
C ARG A 93 -6.34 6.37 -14.39
N ARG A 94 -5.99 5.20 -13.86
CA ARG A 94 -4.89 4.34 -14.35
C ARG A 94 -3.59 5.08 -14.60
N HIS A 95 -3.18 5.93 -13.66
CA HIS A 95 -1.96 6.72 -13.82
C HIS A 95 -1.06 6.67 -12.60
N TRP A 96 0.23 6.80 -12.87
CA TRP A 96 1.25 6.91 -11.84
C TRP A 96 1.41 8.35 -11.38
N LEU A 97 1.51 8.49 -10.06
CA LEU A 97 1.68 9.73 -9.32
C LEU A 97 2.97 9.69 -8.52
N ARG A 98 3.48 10.88 -8.20
CA ARG A 98 4.59 11.08 -7.26
C ARG A 98 4.07 11.93 -6.11
N LEU A 99 4.16 11.40 -4.91
CA LEU A 99 3.82 12.10 -3.67
C LEU A 99 5.12 12.67 -3.08
N PRO A 100 5.36 13.99 -3.13
CA PRO A 100 6.55 14.60 -2.55
C PRO A 100 6.41 14.72 -1.03
N PHE A 101 7.45 14.31 -0.30
CA PHE A 101 7.55 14.46 1.15
C PHE A 101 8.55 15.53 1.56
N SER A 102 9.42 15.98 0.65
CA SER A 102 10.48 16.96 0.91
C SER A 102 10.00 18.31 1.43
N ALA A 103 8.71 18.64 1.22
CA ALA A 103 8.13 19.90 1.69
C ALA A 103 7.91 19.94 3.21
N PHE A 104 7.72 18.78 3.85
CA PHE A 104 7.33 18.72 5.26
C PHE A 104 8.08 17.67 6.08
N LEU A 105 8.56 16.58 5.46
CA LEU A 105 9.53 15.69 6.09
C LEU A 105 10.94 16.22 5.80
N PRO A 106 11.80 16.38 6.83
CA PRO A 106 13.21 16.72 6.61
C PRO A 106 13.87 15.66 5.72
N ASN A 107 14.92 16.02 4.97
CA ASN A 107 15.68 15.19 4.02
C ASN A 107 16.23 13.89 4.64
N GLN A 108 15.36 12.94 4.94
CA GLN A 108 15.63 11.67 5.58
C GLN A 108 15.22 10.55 4.63
N SER A 109 16.04 9.50 4.56
CA SER A 109 15.62 8.25 3.94
C SER A 109 14.44 7.70 4.72
N PHE A 110 13.32 7.48 4.02
CA PHE A 110 12.12 6.90 4.61
C PHE A 110 11.74 5.59 3.93
N SER A 111 11.04 4.73 4.66
CA SER A 111 10.43 3.51 4.14
C SER A 111 8.98 3.42 4.60
N PRO A 112 8.00 3.51 3.68
CA PRO A 112 6.60 3.30 4.04
C PRO A 112 6.34 1.86 4.45
N VAL A 113 5.53 1.66 5.49
CA VAL A 113 5.29 0.33 6.06
C VAL A 113 3.84 -0.03 6.30
N ALA A 114 2.98 0.94 6.60
CA ALA A 114 1.55 0.71 6.80
C ALA A 114 0.77 2.00 6.52
N SER A 115 -0.54 1.86 6.39
CA SER A 115 -1.50 2.96 6.23
C SER A 115 -2.74 2.69 7.06
N SER A 116 -3.37 3.77 7.50
CA SER A 116 -4.76 3.81 7.96
C SER A 116 -5.46 4.97 7.21
N PRO A 117 -6.78 5.17 7.34
CA PRO A 117 -7.46 6.25 6.64
C PRO A 117 -6.78 7.60 6.86
N SER A 118 -6.40 8.28 5.78
CA SER A 118 -5.67 9.55 5.73
C SER A 118 -4.24 9.56 6.31
N LEU A 119 -3.77 8.48 6.95
CA LEU A 119 -2.45 8.44 7.60
C LEU A 119 -1.51 7.38 6.99
N LEU A 120 -0.25 7.76 6.88
CA LEU A 120 0.83 6.91 6.39
C LEU A 120 1.89 6.74 7.49
N TYR A 121 2.38 5.52 7.65
CA TYR A 121 3.39 5.17 8.64
C TYR A 121 4.72 4.86 7.96
N LEU A 122 5.78 5.52 8.42
CA LEU A 122 7.09 5.52 7.80
C LEU A 122 8.17 5.17 8.83
N TRP A 123 9.08 4.26 8.48
CA TRP A 123 10.37 4.20 9.16
C TRP A 123 11.26 5.31 8.63
N LEU A 124 11.70 6.20 9.50
CA LEU A 124 12.65 7.26 9.20
C LEU A 124 14.02 6.86 9.74
N GLU A 125 15.06 6.93 8.90
CA GLU A 125 16.44 6.77 9.35
C GLU A 125 16.96 8.10 9.86
N SER A 126 17.46 8.14 11.10
CA SER A 126 18.11 9.34 11.59
C SER A 126 19.41 9.59 10.81
N PRO A 127 19.71 10.85 10.45
CA PRO A 127 21.02 11.17 9.91
C PRO A 127 22.07 10.82 10.96
N SER A 128 22.97 9.88 10.63
CA SER A 128 24.16 9.65 11.46
C SER A 128 24.93 10.96 11.52
N PRO A 129 25.32 11.47 12.71
CA PRO A 129 26.34 12.49 12.75
C PRO A 129 27.60 11.86 12.13
N SER A 130 28.02 12.38 10.98
CA SER A 130 29.32 12.01 10.42
C SER A 130 30.38 12.41 11.46
N PRO A 131 31.24 11.51 11.94
CA PRO A 131 32.39 11.96 12.71
C PRO A 131 33.25 12.87 11.80
N PRO A 132 33.82 13.96 12.32
CA PRO A 132 34.76 14.77 11.55
C PRO A 132 35.90 13.86 11.07
N SER A 133 36.17 13.92 9.77
CA SER A 133 37.23 13.17 9.10
C SER A 133 38.59 13.52 9.70
N LEU A 134 39.11 12.66 10.58
CA LEU A 134 40.52 12.63 10.95
C LEU A 134 41.25 11.68 10.01
N PRO A 135 42.50 12.00 9.59
CA PRO A 135 43.25 11.18 8.67
C PRO A 135 43.63 9.83 9.32
N SER A 136 43.51 8.80 8.50
CA SER A 136 43.62 7.37 8.76
C SER A 136 44.79 6.95 9.64
N SER A 137 44.53 6.06 10.61
CA SER A 137 45.40 4.90 10.87
C SER A 137 44.68 3.85 11.73
N SER A 138 45.00 2.59 11.45
CA SER A 138 44.60 1.35 12.12
C SER A 138 43.24 0.72 11.74
N SER A 139 43.40 -0.47 11.16
CA SER A 139 42.39 -1.48 10.89
C SER A 139 41.60 -1.86 12.14
N SER A 140 40.34 -1.45 12.19
CA SER A 140 39.34 -2.09 13.04
C SER A 140 38.11 -2.37 12.17
N THR A 141 37.64 -3.62 12.22
CA THR A 141 36.44 -4.08 11.54
C THR A 141 35.26 -3.20 11.95
N ALA A 142 34.89 -2.26 11.09
CA ALA A 142 33.77 -1.35 11.29
C ALA A 142 32.52 -2.17 11.59
N SER A 143 32.03 -2.08 12.83
CA SER A 143 30.71 -2.57 13.17
C SER A 143 29.71 -1.79 12.33
N THR A 144 29.01 -2.49 11.43
CA THR A 144 27.93 -1.95 10.61
C THR A 144 26.72 -1.65 11.50
N ALA A 145 26.84 -0.63 12.36
CA ALA A 145 25.73 -0.12 13.15
C ALA A 145 24.81 0.66 12.22
N HIS A 146 23.73 0.03 11.76
CA HIS A 146 22.68 0.75 11.05
C HIS A 146 22.15 1.90 11.93
N PRO A 147 21.88 3.08 11.35
CA PRO A 147 21.39 4.24 12.10
C PRO A 147 20.08 3.90 12.83
N PRO A 148 19.79 4.56 13.96
CA PRO A 148 18.53 4.38 14.66
C PRO A 148 17.37 4.75 13.72
N LYS A 149 16.31 3.94 13.79
CA LYS A 149 15.09 4.14 13.01
C LYS A 149 13.96 4.56 13.93
N SER A 150 13.29 5.64 13.59
CA SER A 150 12.10 6.12 14.28
C SER A 150 10.86 5.83 13.46
N LEU A 151 9.76 5.47 14.11
CA LEU A 151 8.47 5.33 13.44
C LEU A 151 7.78 6.70 13.46
N ALA A 152 7.45 7.22 12.28
CA ALA A 152 6.66 8.43 12.15
C ALA A 152 5.31 8.10 11.51
N VAL A 153 4.32 8.90 11.88
CA VAL A 153 3.01 8.93 11.23
C VAL A 153 2.86 10.29 10.56
N CYS A 154 2.29 10.31 9.36
CA CYS A 154 2.14 11.54 8.59
C CYS A 154 0.86 11.54 7.75
N ASN A 155 0.32 12.74 7.51
CA ASN A 155 -0.67 12.96 6.47
C ASN A 155 0.03 13.66 5.28
N PRO A 156 0.29 12.94 4.18
CA PRO A 156 1.02 13.51 3.04
C PRO A 156 0.23 14.61 2.30
N PHE A 157 -1.10 14.64 2.42
CA PHE A 157 -1.92 15.66 1.78
C PHE A 157 -2.05 16.93 2.62
N ALA A 158 -2.08 16.79 3.95
CA ALA A 158 -2.05 17.92 4.86
C ALA A 158 -0.62 18.46 5.12
N GLY A 159 0.41 17.71 4.72
CA GLY A 159 1.82 18.09 4.93
C GLY A 159 2.23 18.09 6.39
N THR A 160 1.66 17.21 7.20
CA THR A 160 1.92 17.12 8.65
C THR A 160 2.46 15.77 9.04
N TYR A 161 3.26 15.74 10.12
CA TYR A 161 3.83 14.51 10.66
C TYR A 161 4.08 14.61 12.17
N SER A 162 4.13 13.46 12.82
CA SER A 162 4.52 13.32 14.22
C SER A 162 5.39 12.05 14.40
N PHE A 163 6.25 12.04 15.41
CA PHE A 163 7.02 10.86 15.78
C PHE A 163 6.27 10.05 16.84
N LEU A 164 6.19 8.74 16.64
CA LEU A 164 5.72 7.84 17.68
C LEU A 164 6.81 7.62 18.73
N PRO A 165 6.45 7.16 19.95
CA PRO A 165 7.44 6.91 20.99
C PRO A 165 8.55 5.97 20.49
N PRO A 166 9.79 6.15 20.94
CA PRO A 166 10.93 5.41 20.42
C PRO A 166 10.77 3.91 20.63
N LEU A 167 11.21 3.14 19.63
CA LEU A 167 11.20 1.69 19.63
C LEU A 167 12.63 1.15 19.69
N GLY A 168 12.83 0.04 20.39
CA GLY A 168 14.12 -0.66 20.38
C GLY A 168 14.50 -1.14 18.97
N SER A 169 15.80 -1.19 18.68
CA SER A 169 16.35 -1.49 17.34
C SER A 169 15.85 -2.81 16.73
N ALA A 170 15.56 -3.83 17.56
CA ALA A 170 15.01 -5.10 17.11
C ALA A 170 13.62 -4.96 16.45
N TRP A 171 12.77 -4.08 16.98
CA TRP A 171 11.43 -3.83 16.46
C TRP A 171 11.47 -3.14 15.10
N ALA A 172 12.34 -2.15 14.93
CA ALA A 172 12.48 -1.47 13.65
C ALA A 172 13.05 -2.36 12.53
N ARG A 173 13.85 -3.38 12.87
CA ARG A 173 14.45 -4.31 11.90
C ARG A 173 13.55 -5.48 11.53
N HIS A 174 12.83 -6.01 12.51
CA HIS A 174 12.12 -7.29 12.36
C HIS A 174 10.61 -7.18 12.51
N GLY A 175 10.10 -6.03 12.98
CA GLY A 175 8.69 -5.79 13.21
C GLY A 175 7.91 -5.61 11.91
N THR A 176 6.77 -6.29 11.82
CA THR A 176 5.73 -5.98 10.85
C THR A 176 4.79 -4.96 11.47
N VAL A 177 4.65 -3.81 10.83
CA VAL A 177 3.78 -2.72 11.30
C VAL A 177 2.39 -2.91 10.71
N LEU A 178 1.37 -2.88 11.56
CA LEU A 178 -0.03 -2.75 11.16
C LEU A 178 -0.56 -1.43 11.71
N ALA A 179 -1.35 -0.74 10.90
CA ALA A 179 -2.02 0.48 11.30
C ALA A 179 -3.52 0.24 11.33
N GLY A 180 -4.17 0.78 12.36
CA GLY A 180 -5.59 0.67 12.60
C GLY A 180 -6.28 2.04 12.63
N PRO A 181 -7.61 2.03 12.73
CA PRO A 181 -8.41 3.24 12.87
C PRO A 181 -8.01 4.01 14.13
N GLY A 182 -8.20 5.33 14.13
CA GLY A 182 -7.90 6.18 15.29
C GLY A 182 -6.41 6.29 15.63
N GLY A 183 -5.52 6.01 14.68
CA GLY A 183 -4.08 6.10 14.87
C GLY A 183 -3.47 4.93 15.65
N VAL A 184 -4.23 3.85 15.87
CA VAL A 184 -3.73 2.64 16.53
C VAL A 184 -2.61 2.01 15.71
N VAL A 185 -1.51 1.62 16.37
CA VAL A 185 -0.38 0.97 15.72
C VAL A 185 -0.04 -0.32 16.43
N LEU A 186 0.16 -1.38 15.65
CA LEU A 186 0.71 -2.64 16.13
C LEU A 186 2.06 -2.90 15.46
N VAL A 187 3.03 -3.38 16.22
CA VAL A 187 4.31 -3.87 15.69
C VAL A 187 4.49 -5.32 16.11
N LEU A 188 4.37 -6.24 15.17
CA LEU A 188 4.43 -7.68 15.43
C LEU A 188 5.81 -8.24 15.06
N THR A 189 6.38 -9.00 15.99
CA THR A 189 7.58 -9.83 15.74
C THR A 189 7.20 -11.31 15.78
N GLU A 190 8.18 -12.18 15.94
CA GLU A 190 7.94 -13.61 16.14
C GLU A 190 7.41 -13.91 17.54
N LEU A 191 7.88 -13.19 18.56
CA LEU A 191 7.63 -13.54 19.96
C LEU A 191 6.59 -12.63 20.65
N ALA A 192 6.46 -11.40 20.17
CA ALA A 192 5.62 -10.40 20.81
C ALA A 192 5.04 -9.39 19.83
N ALA A 193 3.93 -8.79 20.21
CA ALA A 193 3.34 -7.60 19.61
C ALA A 193 3.53 -6.40 20.53
N LEU A 194 3.83 -5.24 19.96
CA LEU A 194 3.65 -3.96 20.64
C LEU A 194 2.36 -3.32 20.14
N SER A 195 1.60 -2.71 21.04
CA SER A 195 0.47 -1.86 20.70
C SER A 195 0.70 -0.43 21.18
N TYR A 196 0.25 0.52 20.37
CA TYR A 196 0.22 1.94 20.68
C TYR A 196 -1.14 2.50 20.31
N THR A 197 -1.72 3.26 21.23
CA THR A 197 -3.03 3.91 21.10
C THR A 197 -2.86 5.38 21.47
N PRO A 198 -3.10 6.34 20.55
CA PRO A 198 -2.93 7.77 20.85
C PRO A 198 -3.78 8.27 22.02
N SER A 199 -5.03 7.80 22.11
CA SER A 199 -5.98 8.14 23.18
C SER A 199 -5.71 7.44 24.52
N GLY A 200 -4.73 6.53 24.56
CA GLY A 200 -4.39 5.75 25.75
C GLY A 200 -3.25 6.36 26.56
N SER A 201 -2.34 5.51 27.03
CA SER A 201 -1.17 5.93 27.83
C SER A 201 -0.10 6.71 27.04
N GLY A 202 -0.23 6.80 25.72
CA GLY A 202 0.80 7.32 24.83
C GLY A 202 2.10 6.50 24.86
N LYS A 203 2.07 5.26 25.37
CA LYS A 203 3.23 4.37 25.52
C LYS A 203 3.00 3.06 24.78
N TRP A 204 4.10 2.39 24.42
CA TRP A 204 4.06 1.05 23.87
C TRP A 204 3.70 0.02 24.94
N MET A 205 2.65 -0.77 24.69
CA MET A 205 2.28 -1.91 25.50
C MET A 205 2.75 -3.19 24.83
N LYS A 206 3.41 -4.08 25.58
CA LYS A 206 3.96 -5.33 25.05
C LYS A 206 3.05 -6.51 25.38
N HIS A 207 2.76 -7.32 24.36
CA HIS A 207 1.92 -8.51 24.45
C HIS A 207 2.69 -9.72 23.90
N PRO A 208 2.75 -10.86 24.62
CA PRO A 208 3.29 -12.09 24.07
C PRO A 208 2.36 -12.65 22.98
N LEU A 209 2.92 -13.20 21.90
CA LEU A 209 2.10 -13.71 20.79
C LEU A 209 1.57 -15.14 21.02
N SER A 210 2.19 -15.96 21.88
CA SER A 210 1.78 -17.35 22.16
C SER A 210 1.38 -18.17 20.92
N LEU A 211 1.91 -17.83 19.75
CA LEU A 211 1.65 -18.48 18.48
C LEU A 211 2.60 -19.67 18.30
N PRO A 212 2.19 -20.73 17.60
CA PRO A 212 3.01 -21.92 17.41
C PRO A 212 4.24 -21.67 16.52
N SER A 213 4.22 -20.63 15.68
CA SER A 213 5.35 -20.20 14.87
C SER A 213 5.24 -18.72 14.51
N LYS A 214 6.28 -18.19 13.84
CA LYS A 214 6.32 -16.80 13.42
C LYS A 214 5.10 -16.43 12.55
N PRO A 215 4.31 -15.41 12.91
CA PRO A 215 3.16 -15.00 12.13
C PRO A 215 3.59 -14.50 10.75
N ARG A 216 2.96 -15.04 9.72
CA ARG A 216 3.20 -14.69 8.34
C ARG A 216 2.09 -13.80 7.82
N SER A 217 2.51 -12.68 7.21
CA SER A 217 1.62 -11.67 6.62
C SER A 217 0.44 -11.34 7.54
N PRO A 218 0.70 -10.85 8.78
CA PRO A 218 -0.39 -10.45 9.63
C PRO A 218 -1.15 -9.30 8.96
N ILE A 219 -2.47 -9.27 9.14
CA ILE A 219 -3.35 -8.22 8.63
C ILE A 219 -4.27 -7.75 9.74
N LEU A 220 -4.67 -6.49 9.68
CA LEU A 220 -5.72 -5.96 10.54
C LEU A 220 -7.03 -5.94 9.76
N ALA A 221 -8.03 -6.70 10.21
CA ALA A 221 -9.38 -6.65 9.66
C ALA A 221 -10.17 -5.61 10.44
N SER A 222 -10.18 -4.36 9.96
CA SER A 222 -10.77 -3.23 10.69
C SER A 222 -12.25 -3.44 11.03
N GLY A 223 -13.02 -4.09 10.15
CA GLY A 223 -14.44 -4.37 10.39
C GLY A 223 -14.68 -5.42 11.49
N ALA A 224 -13.72 -6.30 11.72
CA ALA A 224 -13.78 -7.31 12.78
C ALA A 224 -13.01 -6.91 14.06
N ALA A 225 -12.38 -5.73 14.07
CA ALA A 225 -11.51 -5.27 15.16
C ALA A 225 -10.52 -6.35 15.65
N ALA A 226 -9.95 -7.12 14.71
CA ALA A 226 -9.10 -8.26 15.01
C ALA A 226 -7.91 -8.35 14.05
N VAL A 227 -6.81 -8.89 14.56
CA VAL A 227 -5.60 -9.21 13.80
C VAL A 227 -5.70 -10.66 13.34
N PHE A 228 -5.40 -10.90 12.07
CA PHE A 228 -5.30 -12.26 11.52
C PHE A 228 -3.88 -12.53 11.04
N ALA A 229 -3.40 -13.75 11.25
CA ALA A 229 -2.07 -14.17 10.79
C ALA A 229 -2.06 -15.64 10.39
N LEU A 230 -1.18 -16.01 9.45
CA LEU A 230 -0.90 -17.41 9.15
C LEU A 230 0.28 -17.91 9.98
N CYS A 231 0.15 -19.08 10.59
CA CYS A 231 1.26 -19.78 11.21
C CYS A 231 1.51 -21.08 10.46
N ASP A 232 2.78 -21.40 10.22
CA ASP A 232 3.17 -22.73 9.75
C ASP A 232 3.30 -23.63 10.98
N VAL A 233 2.36 -24.55 11.16
CA VAL A 233 2.38 -25.55 12.24
C VAL A 233 2.93 -26.90 11.76
N GLY A 234 3.42 -26.93 10.52
CA GLY A 234 3.96 -28.13 9.92
C GLY A 234 5.34 -28.50 10.45
N THR A 235 5.97 -29.43 9.76
CA THR A 235 7.34 -29.85 10.04
C THR A 235 8.31 -29.15 9.08
N PRO A 236 9.62 -29.18 9.34
CA PRO A 236 10.62 -28.66 8.40
C PRO A 236 10.51 -29.21 6.97
N TRP A 237 9.91 -30.39 6.81
CA TRP A 237 9.75 -31.10 5.53
C TRP A 237 8.42 -30.81 4.84
N ARG A 238 7.38 -30.46 5.60
CA ARG A 238 6.04 -30.21 5.08
C ARG A 238 5.37 -29.07 5.84
N SER A 239 5.24 -27.92 5.18
CA SER A 239 4.45 -26.80 5.70
C SER A 239 2.98 -27.17 5.84
N GLN A 240 2.38 -26.76 6.95
CA GLN A 240 0.95 -26.85 7.22
C GLN A 240 0.49 -25.49 7.75
N TRP A 241 -0.24 -24.75 6.92
CA TRP A 241 -0.67 -23.40 7.24
C TRP A 241 -1.98 -23.42 8.01
N LYS A 242 -2.02 -22.69 9.13
CA LYS A 242 -3.24 -22.45 9.90
C LYS A 242 -3.47 -20.96 10.08
N LEU A 243 -4.74 -20.55 10.06
CA LEU A 243 -5.16 -19.18 10.31
C LEU A 243 -5.37 -18.98 11.81
N PHE A 244 -4.86 -17.88 12.35
CA PHE A 244 -5.07 -17.46 13.73
C PHE A 244 -5.66 -16.05 13.75
N SER A 245 -6.51 -15.79 14.73
CA SER A 245 -7.09 -14.47 14.99
C SER A 245 -6.85 -14.03 16.42
N CYS A 246 -6.71 -12.73 16.63
CA CYS A 246 -6.67 -12.11 17.94
C CYS A 246 -7.48 -10.81 17.94
N PRO A 247 -8.57 -10.72 18.73
CA PRO A 247 -9.29 -9.46 18.93
C PRO A 247 -8.37 -8.39 19.49
N LEU A 248 -8.50 -7.14 19.03
CA LEU A 248 -7.67 -6.03 19.50
C LEU A 248 -7.83 -5.78 21.02
N SER A 249 -9.00 -6.06 21.58
CA SER A 249 -9.27 -5.97 23.02
C SER A 249 -8.56 -7.07 23.84
N MET A 250 -8.08 -8.14 23.20
CA MET A 250 -7.50 -9.32 23.84
C MET A 250 -6.07 -9.61 23.35
N LEU A 251 -5.32 -8.58 22.94
CA LEU A 251 -3.94 -8.75 22.46
C LEU A 251 -3.03 -9.51 23.45
N THR A 252 -3.33 -9.44 24.75
CA THR A 252 -2.70 -10.27 25.77
C THR A 252 -3.31 -11.67 25.79
N GLY A 253 -2.72 -12.61 25.04
CA GLY A 253 -3.07 -14.04 25.11
C GLY A 253 -4.34 -14.46 24.35
N GLY A 254 -5.03 -13.55 23.66
CA GLY A 254 -6.25 -13.83 22.91
C GLY A 254 -6.04 -14.41 21.51
N TRP A 255 -4.86 -14.94 21.19
CA TRP A 255 -4.63 -15.60 19.91
C TRP A 255 -5.29 -16.97 19.90
N ALA A 256 -6.19 -17.20 18.94
CA ALA A 256 -6.89 -18.46 18.78
C ALA A 256 -6.83 -18.95 17.32
N PRO A 257 -6.75 -20.26 17.08
CA PRO A 257 -6.89 -20.81 15.74
C PRO A 257 -8.29 -20.54 15.21
N VAL A 258 -8.38 -20.19 13.93
CA VAL A 258 -9.62 -20.03 13.19
C VAL A 258 -9.80 -21.28 12.35
N GLU A 259 -10.71 -22.16 12.76
CA GLU A 259 -10.94 -23.46 12.12
C GLU A 259 -12.44 -23.78 12.10
N ARG A 260 -12.89 -24.43 11.01
CA ARG A 260 -14.16 -25.13 10.95
C ARG A 260 -13.91 -26.53 10.39
N SER A 261 -14.57 -27.53 10.95
CA SER A 261 -14.45 -28.92 10.48
C SER A 261 -14.75 -29.07 8.98
N ALA A 262 -15.70 -28.29 8.47
CA ALA A 262 -16.10 -28.28 7.06
C ALA A 262 -15.01 -27.76 6.09
N TRP A 263 -13.99 -27.06 6.58
CA TRP A 263 -12.94 -26.49 5.71
C TRP A 263 -11.95 -27.53 5.19
N GLY A 264 -11.82 -28.70 5.82
CA GLY A 264 -10.88 -29.73 5.41
C GLY A 264 -9.47 -29.17 5.10
N ASP A 265 -8.96 -29.48 3.91
CA ASP A 265 -7.59 -29.17 3.48
C ASP A 265 -7.47 -27.87 2.65
N VAL A 266 -8.40 -26.91 2.81
CA VAL A 266 -8.39 -25.63 2.07
C VAL A 266 -7.04 -24.92 2.12
N PHE A 267 -6.31 -25.02 3.23
CA PHE A 267 -4.98 -24.40 3.38
C PHE A 267 -3.85 -25.18 2.68
N GLU A 268 -4.03 -26.47 2.41
CA GLU A 268 -2.98 -27.34 1.87
C GLU A 268 -2.83 -27.19 0.35
N ILE A 269 -3.90 -26.79 -0.35
CA ILE A 269 -3.90 -26.60 -1.82
C ILE A 269 -2.98 -25.45 -2.26
N LEU A 270 -2.65 -24.53 -1.35
CA LEU A 270 -1.81 -23.37 -1.61
C LEU A 270 -0.35 -23.60 -1.19
N LYS A 271 0.57 -23.26 -2.09
CA LYS A 271 2.00 -23.16 -1.82
C LYS A 271 2.33 -21.72 -1.40
N ARG A 272 2.94 -21.59 -0.23
CA ARG A 272 3.40 -20.32 0.35
C ARG A 272 2.30 -19.24 0.41
N PRO A 273 1.13 -19.52 1.03
CA PRO A 273 0.04 -18.57 1.15
C PRO A 273 0.46 -17.28 1.87
N ARG A 274 -0.20 -16.17 1.54
CA ARG A 274 -0.10 -14.86 2.17
C ARG A 274 -1.49 -14.31 2.41
N LEU A 275 -1.66 -13.54 3.47
CA LEU A 275 -2.90 -12.82 3.74
C LEU A 275 -2.84 -11.40 3.23
N LEU A 276 -3.98 -10.91 2.76
CA LEU A 276 -4.30 -9.51 2.53
C LEU A 276 -5.70 -9.23 3.07
N ALA A 277 -5.97 -7.99 3.48
CA ALA A 277 -7.33 -7.57 3.80
C ALA A 277 -8.19 -7.56 2.52
N GLY A 278 -9.37 -8.17 2.58
CA GLY A 278 -10.40 -8.06 1.54
C GLY A 278 -11.20 -6.76 1.67
N ALA A 279 -12.14 -6.55 0.74
CA ALA A 279 -12.92 -5.32 0.68
C ALA A 279 -13.74 -5.06 1.96
N GLY A 280 -13.78 -3.81 2.40
CA GLY A 280 -14.65 -3.34 3.49
C GLY A 280 -14.26 -3.84 4.87
N GLY A 281 -13.08 -4.44 5.03
CA GLY A 281 -12.55 -4.91 6.32
C GLY A 281 -13.32 -6.08 6.95
N ARG A 282 -14.24 -6.71 6.21
CA ARG A 282 -15.06 -7.86 6.63
C ARG A 282 -14.65 -9.17 5.99
N ARG A 283 -13.60 -9.15 5.17
CA ARG A 283 -13.13 -10.27 4.38
C ARG A 283 -11.63 -10.43 4.52
N VAL A 284 -11.16 -11.66 4.47
CA VAL A 284 -9.73 -12.01 4.46
C VAL A 284 -9.41 -12.71 3.16
N LEU A 285 -8.40 -12.24 2.45
CA LEU A 285 -7.92 -12.89 1.24
C LEU A 285 -6.70 -13.73 1.54
N MET A 286 -6.70 -14.98 1.09
CA MET A 286 -5.54 -15.86 1.12
C MET A 286 -5.06 -16.13 -0.29
N ILE A 287 -3.82 -15.73 -0.57
CA ILE A 287 -3.24 -15.77 -1.90
C ILE A 287 -2.01 -16.68 -1.91
N GLY A 288 -1.97 -17.64 -2.82
CA GLY A 288 -0.85 -18.56 -2.95
C GLY A 288 -0.74 -19.17 -4.33
N GLY A 289 0.35 -19.89 -4.58
CA GLY A 289 0.44 -20.69 -5.80
C GLY A 289 -0.38 -21.96 -5.63
N LEU A 290 -1.33 -22.23 -6.51
CA LEU A 290 -2.10 -23.46 -6.47
C LEU A 290 -1.20 -24.63 -6.86
N ARG A 291 -1.09 -25.63 -5.99
CA ARG A 291 -0.33 -26.85 -6.28
C ARG A 291 -0.99 -27.62 -7.42
N SER A 292 -0.20 -28.15 -8.35
CA SER A 292 -0.71 -29.03 -9.40
C SER A 292 -1.05 -30.44 -8.91
N SER A 293 -0.46 -30.86 -7.79
CA SER A 293 -0.74 -32.13 -7.10
C SER A 293 -0.32 -32.03 -5.62
N PHE A 294 -0.63 -33.04 -4.82
CA PHE A 294 -0.23 -33.10 -3.40
C PHE A 294 1.24 -33.53 -3.18
N ALA A 295 2.00 -33.81 -4.24
CA ALA A 295 3.42 -34.12 -4.12
C ALA A 295 4.20 -32.92 -3.55
N ILE A 296 5.22 -33.19 -2.73
CA ILE A 296 6.02 -32.18 -2.00
C ILE A 296 6.60 -31.13 -2.97
N ASP A 297 7.12 -31.58 -4.10
CA ASP A 297 7.78 -30.74 -5.10
C ASP A 297 6.87 -30.38 -6.28
N ALA A 298 5.56 -30.59 -6.16
CA ALA A 298 4.62 -30.23 -7.21
C ALA A 298 4.79 -28.75 -7.61
N PRO A 299 4.91 -28.45 -8.92
CA PRO A 299 4.91 -27.09 -9.40
C PRO A 299 3.55 -26.43 -9.13
N CYS A 300 3.52 -25.11 -9.15
CA CYS A 300 2.26 -24.39 -9.09
C CYS A 300 1.66 -24.27 -10.50
N SER A 301 0.37 -24.54 -10.64
CA SER A 301 -0.34 -24.42 -11.92
C SER A 301 -0.72 -22.97 -12.24
N THR A 302 -1.04 -22.19 -11.20
CA THR A 302 -1.36 -20.76 -11.27
C THR A 302 -1.30 -20.13 -9.88
N VAL A 303 -1.68 -18.86 -9.74
CA VAL A 303 -1.98 -18.21 -8.46
C VAL A 303 -3.48 -18.28 -8.20
N LEU A 304 -3.85 -18.66 -6.97
CA LEU A 304 -5.22 -18.75 -6.50
C LEU A 304 -5.43 -17.78 -5.34
N ILE A 305 -6.60 -17.14 -5.32
CA ILE A 305 -7.09 -16.22 -4.31
C ILE A 305 -8.33 -16.87 -3.70
N LEU A 306 -8.23 -17.24 -2.43
CA LEU A 306 -9.35 -17.66 -1.61
C LEU A 306 -9.82 -16.47 -0.79
N ARG A 307 -11.12 -16.37 -0.55
CA ARG A 307 -11.72 -15.35 0.29
C ARG A 307 -12.45 -16.01 1.44
N LEU A 308 -12.24 -15.48 2.63
CA LEU A 308 -13.00 -15.80 3.83
C LEU A 308 -13.91 -14.62 4.14
N ASP A 309 -15.21 -14.86 4.14
CA ASP A 309 -16.18 -13.93 4.67
C ASP A 309 -16.24 -14.08 6.20
N LEU A 310 -15.97 -13.00 6.94
CA LEU A 310 -15.87 -13.04 8.41
C LEU A 310 -17.22 -13.09 9.11
N ALA A 311 -18.34 -12.81 8.41
CA ALA A 311 -19.67 -12.87 8.98
C ALA A 311 -20.24 -14.30 8.90
N THR A 312 -20.07 -14.96 7.76
CA THR A 312 -20.54 -16.34 7.52
C THR A 312 -19.50 -17.39 7.90
N MET A 313 -18.22 -16.99 8.00
CA MET A 313 -17.08 -17.89 8.20
C MET A 313 -16.99 -18.97 7.11
N GLU A 314 -17.25 -18.58 5.87
CA GLU A 314 -17.19 -19.45 4.69
C GLU A 314 -16.05 -19.05 3.76
N TRP A 315 -15.41 -20.05 3.17
CA TRP A 315 -14.37 -19.87 2.16
C TRP A 315 -14.95 -20.04 0.76
N ASP A 316 -14.56 -19.15 -0.14
CA ASP A 316 -14.85 -19.26 -1.56
C ASP A 316 -13.61 -19.01 -2.43
N GLU A 317 -13.60 -19.57 -3.64
CA GLU A 317 -12.61 -19.23 -4.66
C GLU A 317 -12.97 -17.87 -5.25
N ALA A 318 -12.28 -16.83 -4.79
CA ALA A 318 -12.53 -15.47 -5.24
C ALA A 318 -11.86 -15.14 -6.57
N GLY A 319 -10.75 -15.79 -6.91
CA GLY A 319 -10.07 -15.50 -8.16
C GLY A 319 -8.91 -16.43 -8.48
N ARG A 320 -8.72 -16.67 -9.78
CA ARG A 320 -7.64 -17.49 -10.32
C ARG A 320 -6.91 -16.73 -11.40
N MET A 321 -5.59 -16.60 -11.26
CA MET A 321 -4.78 -15.85 -12.22
C MET A 321 -4.89 -16.50 -13.62
N PRO A 322 -5.24 -15.72 -14.66
CA PRO A 322 -5.33 -16.24 -16.02
C PRO A 322 -4.03 -16.92 -16.47
N PRO A 323 -4.09 -18.08 -17.17
CA PRO A 323 -2.89 -18.83 -17.55
C PRO A 323 -1.90 -18.03 -18.40
N ASN A 324 -2.39 -17.19 -19.31
CA ASN A 324 -1.57 -16.28 -20.12
C ASN A 324 -0.78 -15.28 -19.26
N MET A 325 -1.42 -14.73 -18.22
CA MET A 325 -0.78 -13.83 -17.27
C MET A 325 0.23 -14.57 -16.38
N TYR A 326 -0.13 -15.76 -15.89
CA TYR A 326 0.75 -16.57 -15.05
C TYR A 326 2.05 -17.00 -15.78
N ARG A 327 1.97 -17.32 -17.07
CA ARG A 327 3.15 -17.65 -17.91
C ARG A 327 4.21 -16.55 -17.93
N CYS A 328 3.82 -15.28 -17.82
CA CYS A 328 4.76 -14.16 -17.74
C CYS A 328 5.62 -14.23 -16.47
N PHE A 329 5.07 -14.74 -15.35
CA PHE A 329 5.80 -14.91 -14.10
C PHE A 329 6.67 -16.18 -14.10
N THR A 330 6.37 -17.16 -14.95
CA THR A 330 7.14 -18.41 -15.04
C THR A 330 8.29 -18.36 -16.04
N GLY A 331 8.43 -17.29 -16.81
CA GLY A 331 9.47 -17.12 -17.85
C GLY A 331 9.23 -17.94 -19.11
N LEU A 332 8.05 -18.57 -19.25
CA LEU A 332 7.70 -19.33 -20.45
C LEU A 332 7.36 -18.42 -21.65
N CYS A 333 7.10 -17.13 -21.42
CA CYS A 333 6.81 -16.16 -22.49
C CYS A 333 8.04 -15.73 -23.30
N GLU A 334 9.22 -15.61 -22.69
CA GLU A 334 10.44 -15.18 -23.40
C GLU A 334 10.99 -16.28 -24.31
N ALA A 335 10.79 -17.54 -23.95
CA ALA A 335 11.21 -18.70 -24.74
C ALA A 335 10.45 -18.85 -26.06
N ALA A 336 9.16 -18.48 -26.09
CA ALA A 336 8.33 -18.58 -27.29
C ALA A 336 8.68 -17.52 -28.35
N ALA A 337 9.23 -16.38 -27.95
CA ALA A 337 9.61 -15.29 -28.85
C ALA A 337 11.01 -15.48 -29.49
N GLN A 338 11.84 -16.36 -28.95
CA GLN A 338 13.24 -16.54 -29.36
C GLN A 338 13.48 -17.74 -30.28
N GLY A 339 12.44 -18.44 -30.75
CA GLY A 339 12.53 -19.53 -31.73
C GLY A 339 13.35 -20.76 -31.29
N ASN A 340 13.95 -20.73 -30.10
CA ASN A 340 14.71 -21.83 -29.55
C ASN A 340 13.76 -22.88 -28.96
N ALA A 341 14.11 -24.15 -29.17
CA ALA A 341 13.40 -25.31 -28.65
C ALA A 341 12.92 -25.09 -27.21
N MET A 342 11.66 -25.48 -26.96
CA MET A 342 10.96 -25.40 -25.67
C MET A 342 11.95 -25.67 -24.52
N PRO A 343 12.40 -24.65 -23.77
CA PRO A 343 13.35 -24.90 -22.71
C PRO A 343 12.64 -25.76 -21.70
N THR A 344 13.21 -26.94 -21.43
CA THR A 344 12.84 -27.77 -20.29
C THR A 344 12.70 -26.85 -19.10
N ALA A 345 11.47 -26.78 -18.56
CA ALA A 345 11.15 -25.95 -17.41
C ALA A 345 12.27 -26.18 -16.39
N VAL A 346 13.11 -25.16 -16.16
CA VAL A 346 14.23 -25.31 -15.22
C VAL A 346 13.59 -25.58 -13.86
N ALA A 347 13.55 -26.85 -13.51
CA ALA A 347 13.08 -27.35 -12.24
C ALA A 347 13.99 -26.71 -11.19
N GLY A 348 13.50 -25.64 -10.54
CA GLY A 348 14.25 -24.93 -9.51
C GLY A 348 14.39 -23.42 -9.69
N GLY A 349 13.96 -22.81 -10.80
CA GLY A 349 13.89 -21.36 -10.91
C GLY A 349 12.86 -20.78 -9.94
N ASN A 350 13.30 -20.19 -8.83
CA ASN A 350 12.43 -19.63 -7.80
C ASN A 350 11.64 -18.42 -8.35
N ASN A 351 10.49 -18.69 -8.99
CA ASN A 351 9.53 -17.71 -9.50
C ASN A 351 8.89 -16.96 -8.33
N LYS A 352 9.68 -16.11 -7.67
CA LYS A 352 9.25 -15.32 -6.51
C LYS A 352 8.30 -14.21 -6.96
N VAL A 353 7.03 -14.54 -7.08
CA VAL A 353 5.95 -13.54 -7.17
C VAL A 353 5.81 -12.86 -5.81
N LYS A 354 5.86 -11.53 -5.78
CA LYS A 354 5.48 -10.73 -4.63
C LYS A 354 4.00 -10.37 -4.77
N VAL A 355 3.28 -10.59 -3.69
CA VAL A 355 1.85 -10.28 -3.57
C VAL A 355 1.72 -9.19 -2.52
N PHE A 356 0.97 -8.16 -2.83
CA PHE A 356 0.71 -7.03 -1.94
C PHE A 356 -0.58 -6.30 -2.35
N GLY A 357 -1.01 -5.31 -1.56
CA GLY A 357 -2.29 -4.63 -1.77
C GLY A 357 -3.08 -4.54 -0.48
N GLY A 358 -4.39 -4.64 -0.59
CA GLY A 358 -5.33 -4.55 0.53
C GLY A 358 -6.70 -4.04 0.09
N ASP A 359 -7.67 -4.20 0.98
CA ASP A 359 -9.04 -3.75 0.81
C ASP A 359 -9.70 -4.29 -0.49
N GLY A 360 -9.45 -5.54 -0.83
CA GLY A 360 -10.05 -6.19 -2.00
C GLY A 360 -9.30 -5.96 -3.33
N LYS A 361 -8.18 -5.23 -3.32
CA LYS A 361 -7.29 -5.11 -4.49
C LYS A 361 -5.95 -5.78 -4.22
N VAL A 362 -5.51 -6.60 -5.16
CA VAL A 362 -4.29 -7.41 -5.05
C VAL A 362 -3.39 -7.16 -6.25
N TRP A 363 -2.10 -6.92 -5.99
CA TRP A 363 -1.09 -6.71 -7.02
C TRP A 363 0.01 -7.75 -6.93
N PHE A 364 0.51 -8.10 -8.11
CA PHE A 364 1.51 -9.12 -8.32
C PHE A 364 2.71 -8.52 -9.06
N ALA A 365 3.86 -8.55 -8.41
CA ALA A 365 5.15 -8.18 -9.02
C ALA A 365 6.05 -9.40 -9.15
N GLY A 366 6.81 -9.48 -10.23
CA GLY A 366 7.76 -10.56 -10.46
C GLY A 366 8.98 -10.05 -11.20
N LYS A 367 10.15 -10.63 -10.91
CA LYS A 367 11.42 -10.21 -11.53
C LYS A 367 11.39 -10.27 -13.07
N ARG A 368 10.63 -11.23 -13.62
CA ARG A 368 10.47 -11.47 -15.06
C ARG A 368 9.37 -10.62 -15.71
N VAL A 369 8.55 -9.94 -14.91
CA VAL A 369 7.46 -9.08 -15.39
C VAL A 369 7.91 -7.64 -15.23
N ARG A 370 8.69 -7.15 -16.21
CA ARG A 370 9.34 -5.84 -16.16
C ARG A 370 8.37 -4.73 -16.57
N GLY A 371 8.37 -3.63 -15.82
CA GLY A 371 7.58 -2.43 -16.13
C GLY A 371 6.06 -2.59 -16.00
N LYS A 372 5.58 -3.74 -15.50
CA LYS A 372 4.16 -4.06 -15.36
C LYS A 372 3.85 -4.73 -14.02
N LEU A 373 2.63 -4.58 -13.55
CA LEU A 373 2.05 -5.34 -12.44
C LEU A 373 0.79 -6.05 -12.93
N ALA A 374 0.59 -7.29 -12.51
CA ALA A 374 -0.74 -7.88 -12.61
C ALA A 374 -1.58 -7.39 -11.43
N MET A 375 -2.84 -7.06 -11.68
CA MET A 375 -3.80 -6.60 -10.69
C MET A 375 -5.01 -7.53 -10.71
N TRP A 376 -5.54 -7.83 -9.52
CA TRP A 376 -6.85 -8.42 -9.33
C TRP A 376 -7.67 -7.51 -8.41
N GLU A 377 -8.92 -7.29 -8.78
CA GLU A 377 -9.88 -6.50 -8.02
C GLU A 377 -11.08 -7.38 -7.66
N GLU A 378 -11.44 -7.37 -6.38
CA GLU A 378 -12.57 -8.11 -5.84
C GLU A 378 -13.89 -7.57 -6.42
N ASP A 379 -14.75 -8.49 -6.86
CA ASP A 379 -16.12 -8.16 -7.28
C ASP A 379 -16.99 -7.90 -6.04
N GLU A 380 -17.68 -6.76 -6.02
CA GLU A 380 -18.55 -6.36 -4.90
C GLU A 380 -19.72 -7.35 -4.71
N LEU A 381 -20.27 -7.89 -5.81
CA LEU A 381 -21.34 -8.89 -5.76
C LEU A 381 -20.84 -10.30 -5.45
N GLY A 382 -19.52 -10.52 -5.46
CA GLY A 382 -18.90 -11.80 -5.13
C GLY A 382 -19.20 -12.95 -6.10
N ASN A 383 -19.78 -12.68 -7.27
CA ASN A 383 -20.30 -13.71 -8.18
C ASN A 383 -19.40 -13.95 -9.41
N SER A 384 -18.46 -13.05 -9.74
CA SER A 384 -17.75 -13.10 -11.03
C SER A 384 -16.24 -13.43 -10.98
N GLY A 385 -15.71 -13.99 -9.88
CA GLY A 385 -14.28 -14.38 -9.80
C GLY A 385 -13.27 -13.22 -9.82
N GLY A 386 -13.77 -12.00 -9.58
CA GLY A 386 -13.03 -10.73 -9.62
C GLY A 386 -12.45 -10.38 -10.99
N LYS A 387 -11.91 -9.17 -11.12
CA LYS A 387 -11.40 -8.64 -12.38
C LYS A 387 -9.88 -8.67 -12.41
N TRP A 388 -9.31 -9.29 -13.44
CA TRP A 388 -7.87 -9.30 -13.71
C TRP A 388 -7.50 -8.24 -14.73
N ASP A 389 -6.39 -7.54 -14.51
CA ASP A 389 -5.90 -6.52 -15.43
C ASP A 389 -4.37 -6.38 -15.35
N TRP A 390 -3.79 -5.76 -16.39
CA TRP A 390 -2.40 -5.33 -16.37
C TRP A 390 -2.31 -3.85 -16.04
N VAL A 391 -1.33 -3.50 -15.20
CA VAL A 391 -0.95 -2.12 -14.92
C VAL A 391 0.43 -1.88 -15.49
N ASP A 392 0.51 -1.07 -16.53
CA ASP A 392 1.74 -0.71 -17.23
C ASP A 392 2.43 0.53 -16.62
N GLY A 393 3.65 0.81 -17.08
CA GLY A 393 4.36 2.05 -16.77
C GLY A 393 4.87 2.15 -15.34
N VAL A 394 5.12 1.00 -14.68
CA VAL A 394 5.58 0.97 -13.29
C VAL A 394 6.86 1.78 -13.14
N PRO A 395 6.88 2.83 -12.28
CA PRO A 395 8.02 3.70 -12.14
C PRO A 395 9.19 3.01 -11.43
N GLY A 396 10.41 3.36 -11.80
CA GLY A 396 11.65 2.86 -11.19
C GLY A 396 12.41 1.86 -12.08
N TYR A 397 13.30 1.09 -11.46
CA TYR A 397 14.25 0.23 -12.17
C TYR A 397 13.59 -1.07 -12.64
N SER A 398 13.78 -1.40 -13.93
CA SER A 398 13.16 -2.55 -14.61
C SER A 398 13.48 -3.93 -14.04
N ASP A 399 14.37 -4.03 -13.04
CA ASP A 399 14.84 -5.29 -12.47
C ASP A 399 14.43 -5.50 -10.99
N GLY A 400 13.68 -4.55 -10.42
CA GLY A 400 13.22 -4.59 -9.03
C GLY A 400 11.91 -5.36 -8.85
N VAL A 401 11.79 -6.15 -7.77
CA VAL A 401 10.49 -6.70 -7.37
C VAL A 401 9.84 -5.80 -6.35
N TYR A 402 8.74 -5.17 -6.76
CA TYR A 402 8.03 -4.19 -5.97
C TYR A 402 7.27 -4.81 -4.80
N ARG A 403 7.02 -3.97 -3.79
CA ARG A 403 6.04 -4.19 -2.72
C ARG A 403 5.18 -2.94 -2.63
N GLY A 404 4.04 -3.03 -1.98
CA GLY A 404 3.18 -1.89 -1.79
C GLY A 404 2.03 -2.21 -0.86
N PHE A 405 1.12 -1.27 -0.73
CA PHE A 405 -0.13 -1.42 0.00
C PHE A 405 -1.11 -0.33 -0.44
N VAL A 406 -2.39 -0.53 -0.17
CA VAL A 406 -3.42 0.47 -0.45
C VAL A 406 -3.36 1.58 0.59
N PHE A 407 -3.41 2.82 0.13
CA PHE A 407 -3.53 4.01 0.96
C PHE A 407 -4.81 4.72 0.58
N ASP A 408 -5.66 4.92 1.59
CA ASP A 408 -6.86 5.72 1.46
C ASP A 408 -6.54 7.13 1.93
N GLY A 409 -6.11 7.99 1.00
CA GLY A 409 -5.58 9.30 1.33
C GLY A 409 -6.67 10.37 1.45
N GLY A 410 -6.63 11.18 2.50
CA GLY A 410 -7.59 12.25 2.72
C GLY A 410 -7.07 13.30 3.69
N PHE A 411 -7.93 14.28 3.99
CA PHE A 411 -7.65 15.36 4.95
C PHE A 411 -8.32 15.15 6.31
N THR A 412 -8.96 13.99 6.52
CA THR A 412 -9.81 13.72 7.70
C THR A 412 -9.03 13.42 8.98
N ALA A 413 -7.77 12.99 8.87
CA ALA A 413 -6.96 12.61 10.03
C ALA A 413 -5.66 13.39 10.10
N MET A 414 -5.27 13.73 11.33
CA MET A 414 -3.99 14.37 11.63
C MET A 414 -3.11 13.42 12.46
N PRO A 415 -1.79 13.45 12.25
CA PRO A 415 -0.81 12.60 12.95
C PRO A 415 -0.67 12.85 14.44
#